data_AF-A0A553GTM9-F1
#
_entry.id   AF-A0A553GTM9-F1
#
_cell.length_a   1.000
_cell.length_b   1.000
_cell.length_c   1.000
_cell.angle_alpha   90.00
_cell.angle_beta   90.00
_cell.angle_gamma   90.00
#
_symmetry.space_group_name_H-M   'P 1'
#
loop_
_entity.id
_entity.type
_entity.pdbx_description
1 polymer ?
#
loop_
_entity_poly.entity_id
_entity_poly.type
_entity_poly.pdbx_seq_one_letter_code
_entity_poly.pdbx_strand_id
1 'polypeptide(L)'
;WIHAEKNQDIEVEHDETHWVGNDRRKTIDRDETTQVKRDRTETVDRHETITVHGNRTEEVDGNEKITIHKNRTEEVDGNEKVTVHKSRTKTVDKNETDDIGKNWKIDVGHNKTETVGMAYMQNVGLGRMENVGLGYSLNVGMLMNTVVGMSQSSQIGQNKSTKVGKQYTLSVGGGGSSAGVKASAGQPGMTGGADTPPMAKSMFASSPSGGQGGAPAASGAGSGASGSSITMDGESITLKVGKSTLVLKADGSVTINGSTFNFEASGPVQISGKDIDLN
;
A
#
# COMPACT_ATOMS: atom_id res chain seq x y z
N TRP A 1 53.71 -52.47 -12.23
CA TRP A 1 54.09 -51.03 -12.19
C TRP A 1 54.62 -50.67 -13.56
N ILE A 2 54.07 -49.63 -14.18
CA ILE A 2 54.52 -49.10 -15.47
C ILE A 2 54.97 -47.67 -15.19
N HIS A 3 56.13 -47.30 -15.72
CA HIS A 3 56.71 -45.96 -15.59
C HIS A 3 57.27 -45.55 -16.94
N ALA A 4 57.01 -44.31 -17.30
CA ALA A 4 57.61 -43.66 -18.46
C ALA A 4 58.38 -42.42 -17.99
N GLU A 5 59.61 -42.24 -18.50
CA GLU A 5 60.48 -41.12 -18.13
C GLU A 5 60.10 -39.82 -18.86
N LYS A 6 59.45 -39.93 -20.03
CA LYS A 6 59.04 -38.78 -20.86
C LYS A 6 57.55 -38.83 -21.15
N ASN A 7 57.16 -39.65 -22.13
CA ASN A 7 55.79 -39.75 -22.61
C ASN A 7 55.30 -41.19 -22.49
N GLN A 8 53.99 -41.34 -22.26
CA GLN A 8 53.28 -42.60 -22.39
C GLN A 8 52.04 -42.35 -23.22
N ASP A 9 52.09 -42.78 -24.48
CA ASP A 9 50.95 -42.73 -25.39
C ASP A 9 50.27 -44.10 -25.37
N ILE A 10 48.94 -44.10 -25.28
CA ILE A 10 48.12 -45.31 -25.36
C ILE A 10 47.14 -45.07 -26.49
N GLU A 11 47.21 -45.93 -27.52
CA GLU A 11 46.29 -45.93 -28.63
C GLU A 11 45.52 -47.24 -28.64
N VAL A 12 44.21 -47.14 -28.76
CA VAL A 12 43.29 -48.27 -28.88
C VAL A 12 42.38 -47.98 -30.06
N GLU A 13 42.47 -48.80 -31.11
CA GLU A 13 41.80 -48.53 -32.39
C GLU A 13 40.29 -48.86 -32.40
N HIS A 14 39.79 -49.60 -31.40
CA HIS A 14 38.40 -50.03 -31.32
C HIS A 14 37.78 -49.72 -29.96
N ASP A 15 37.93 -50.62 -28.98
CA ASP A 15 37.31 -50.50 -27.66
C ASP A 15 38.35 -50.62 -26.54
N GLU A 16 38.30 -49.71 -25.57
CA GLU A 16 39.01 -49.84 -24.29
C GLU A 16 38.00 -50.06 -23.17
N THR A 17 38.25 -51.05 -22.32
CA THR A 17 37.56 -51.20 -21.03
C THR A 17 38.61 -51.21 -19.94
N HIS A 18 38.39 -50.40 -18.91
CA HIS A 18 39.30 -50.31 -17.78
C HIS A 18 38.55 -50.57 -16.48
N TRP A 19 39.11 -51.43 -15.63
CA TRP A 19 38.53 -51.79 -14.35
C TRP A 19 39.57 -51.69 -13.25
N VAL A 20 39.16 -51.17 -12.10
CA VAL A 20 39.97 -51.07 -10.89
C VAL A 20 39.18 -51.74 -9.76
N GLY A 21 39.74 -52.79 -9.17
CA GLY A 21 39.00 -53.61 -8.19
C GLY A 21 38.88 -53.05 -6.78
N ASN A 22 39.57 -51.94 -6.50
CA ASN A 22 39.48 -51.23 -5.23
C ASN A 22 39.49 -49.72 -5.49
N ASP A 23 40.59 -49.03 -5.16
CA ASP A 23 40.68 -47.58 -5.26
C ASP A 23 41.45 -47.11 -6.50
N ARG A 24 40.96 -46.07 -7.18
CA ARG A 24 41.68 -45.34 -8.22
C ARG A 24 42.03 -43.95 -7.72
N ARG A 25 43.31 -43.57 -7.79
CA ARG A 25 43.79 -42.21 -7.55
C ARG A 25 44.47 -41.69 -8.82
N LYS A 26 44.18 -40.45 -9.17
CA LYS A 26 44.80 -39.74 -10.30
C LYS A 26 45.28 -38.38 -9.79
N THR A 27 46.51 -38.02 -10.11
CA THR A 27 47.09 -36.71 -9.77
C THR A 27 47.75 -36.17 -11.02
N ILE A 28 47.46 -34.91 -11.35
CA ILE A 28 47.98 -34.19 -12.50
C ILE A 28 48.61 -32.94 -11.91
N ASP A 29 49.92 -32.76 -12.11
CA ASP A 29 50.66 -31.65 -11.49
C ASP A 29 50.45 -30.31 -12.20
N ARG A 30 50.03 -30.34 -13.46
CA ARG A 30 49.80 -29.16 -14.30
C ARG A 30 48.36 -29.14 -14.79
N ASP A 31 48.15 -29.49 -16.06
CA ASP A 31 46.88 -29.30 -16.75
C ASP A 31 46.32 -30.63 -17.26
N GLU A 32 45.00 -30.77 -17.21
CA GLU A 32 44.26 -31.90 -17.79
C GLU A 32 43.25 -31.40 -18.82
N THR A 33 43.32 -31.95 -20.03
CA THR A 33 42.31 -31.75 -21.07
C THR A 33 41.64 -33.07 -21.37
N THR A 34 40.31 -33.10 -21.31
CA THR A 34 39.50 -34.26 -21.72
C THR A 34 38.59 -33.86 -22.86
N GLN A 35 38.64 -34.57 -23.98
CA GLN A 35 37.72 -34.37 -25.10
C GLN A 35 36.95 -35.66 -25.37
N VAL A 36 35.63 -35.60 -25.24
CA VAL A 36 34.73 -36.67 -25.66
C VAL A 36 34.02 -36.19 -26.93
N LYS A 37 34.21 -36.89 -28.05
CA LYS A 37 33.70 -36.46 -29.37
C LYS A 37 32.20 -36.68 -29.55
N ARG A 38 31.60 -37.56 -28.75
CA ARG A 38 30.19 -37.90 -28.76
C ARG A 38 29.64 -37.72 -27.34
N ASP A 39 29.01 -38.75 -26.80
CA ASP A 39 28.30 -38.68 -25.52
C ASP A 39 29.22 -39.10 -24.35
N ARG A 40 29.04 -38.44 -23.21
CA ARG A 40 29.63 -38.85 -21.92
C ARG A 40 28.49 -39.18 -20.97
N THR A 41 28.57 -40.33 -20.32
CA THR A 41 27.72 -40.69 -19.19
C THR A 41 28.60 -40.93 -17.99
N GLU A 42 28.24 -40.34 -16.86
CA GLU A 42 28.92 -40.48 -15.60
C GLU A 42 27.91 -40.92 -14.54
N THR A 43 28.31 -41.84 -13.67
CA THR A 43 27.46 -42.34 -12.60
C THR A 43 28.31 -42.50 -11.36
N VAL A 44 27.88 -41.87 -10.27
CA VAL A 44 28.49 -41.97 -8.95
C VAL A 44 27.41 -42.49 -8.01
N ASP A 45 27.55 -43.75 -7.58
CA ASP A 45 26.49 -44.44 -6.80
C ASP A 45 26.25 -43.85 -5.41
N ARG A 46 27.26 -43.17 -4.84
CA ARG A 46 27.20 -42.62 -3.49
C ARG A 46 27.30 -41.10 -3.48
N HIS A 47 28.51 -40.57 -3.32
CA HIS A 47 28.74 -39.16 -3.05
C HIS A 47 29.80 -38.62 -3.98
N GLU A 48 29.55 -37.43 -4.49
CA GLU A 48 30.48 -36.65 -5.29
C GLU A 48 30.80 -35.35 -4.55
N THR A 49 32.05 -34.93 -4.62
CA THR A 49 32.50 -33.63 -4.12
C THR A 49 33.41 -33.03 -5.16
N ILE A 50 33.04 -31.85 -5.66
CA ILE A 50 33.84 -31.09 -6.61
C ILE A 50 34.29 -29.82 -5.90
N THR A 51 35.59 -29.55 -5.92
CA THR A 51 36.17 -28.30 -5.41
C THR A 51 36.99 -27.66 -6.51
N VAL A 52 36.64 -26.41 -6.85
CA VAL A 52 37.39 -25.58 -7.80
C VAL A 52 37.88 -24.39 -7.02
N HIS A 53 39.20 -24.26 -6.86
CA HIS A 53 39.82 -23.14 -6.13
C HIS A 53 39.86 -21.84 -6.95
N GLY A 54 39.87 -21.96 -8.27
CA GLY A 54 39.78 -20.83 -9.20
C GLY A 54 38.35 -20.60 -9.69
N ASN A 55 38.23 -20.23 -10.96
CA ASN A 55 36.93 -19.98 -11.59
C ASN A 55 36.39 -21.24 -12.26
N ARG A 56 35.06 -21.40 -12.26
CA ARG A 56 34.34 -22.38 -13.09
C ARG A 56 33.52 -21.62 -14.14
N THR A 57 33.68 -21.99 -15.40
CA THR A 57 32.81 -21.57 -16.50
C THR A 57 32.17 -22.82 -17.08
N GLU A 58 30.86 -22.77 -17.27
CA GLU A 58 30.06 -23.86 -17.83
C GLU A 58 29.21 -23.30 -18.97
N GLU A 59 29.26 -23.96 -20.12
CA GLU A 59 28.54 -23.56 -21.32
C GLU A 59 27.83 -24.78 -21.89
N VAL A 60 26.53 -24.64 -22.14
CA VAL A 60 25.66 -25.67 -22.68
C VAL A 60 24.89 -25.04 -23.84
N ASP A 61 25.26 -25.39 -25.07
CA ASP A 61 24.59 -24.89 -26.28
C ASP A 61 23.14 -25.39 -26.41
N GLY A 62 22.91 -26.60 -25.88
CA GLY A 62 21.63 -27.27 -25.88
C GLY A 62 20.75 -26.91 -24.67
N ASN A 63 19.98 -27.89 -24.21
CA ASN A 63 19.13 -27.75 -23.03
C ASN A 63 19.81 -28.35 -21.81
N GLU A 64 19.73 -27.66 -20.67
CA GLU A 64 20.15 -28.17 -19.38
C GLU A 64 18.93 -28.60 -18.55
N LYS A 65 19.01 -29.77 -17.91
CA LYS A 65 18.01 -30.24 -16.94
C LYS A 65 18.72 -30.67 -15.66
N ILE A 66 18.42 -29.96 -14.57
CA ILE A 66 18.87 -30.31 -13.23
C ILE A 66 17.68 -30.90 -12.46
N THR A 67 17.85 -32.08 -11.84
CA THR A 67 16.85 -32.69 -10.97
C THR A 67 17.47 -33.00 -9.61
N ILE A 68 16.92 -32.42 -8.55
CA ILE A 68 17.32 -32.70 -7.17
C ILE A 68 16.12 -33.33 -6.48
N HIS A 69 16.27 -34.57 -6.00
CA HIS A 69 15.16 -35.32 -5.38
C HIS A 69 14.86 -34.90 -3.94
N LYS A 70 15.84 -34.32 -3.24
CA LYS A 70 15.71 -33.87 -1.85
C LYS A 70 15.81 -32.34 -1.79
N ASN A 71 16.91 -31.83 -1.25
CA ASN A 71 17.07 -30.41 -0.95
C ASN A 71 18.23 -29.81 -1.74
N ARG A 72 18.14 -28.52 -2.08
CA ARG A 72 19.22 -27.69 -2.61
C ARG A 72 19.46 -26.53 -1.63
N THR A 73 20.72 -26.27 -1.33
CA THR A 73 21.18 -25.07 -0.63
C THR A 73 22.21 -24.40 -1.52
N GLU A 74 22.10 -23.09 -1.67
CA GLU A 74 22.95 -22.28 -2.53
C GLU A 74 23.33 -21.02 -1.77
N GLU A 75 24.61 -20.71 -1.77
CA GLU A 75 25.20 -19.58 -1.05
C GLU A 75 26.16 -18.85 -1.99
N VAL A 76 25.97 -17.54 -2.11
CA VAL A 76 26.79 -16.66 -2.93
C VAL A 76 27.21 -15.48 -2.06
N ASP A 77 28.47 -15.46 -1.63
CA ASP A 77 29.02 -14.38 -0.80
C ASP A 77 29.10 -13.04 -1.55
N GLY A 78 29.26 -13.12 -2.87
CA GLY A 78 29.34 -11.98 -3.78
C GLY A 78 27.99 -11.55 -4.33
N ASN A 79 27.97 -11.21 -5.62
CA ASN A 79 26.75 -10.81 -6.32
C ASN A 79 26.24 -11.94 -7.22
N GLU A 80 24.93 -12.13 -7.25
CA GLU A 80 24.26 -13.00 -8.22
C GLU A 80 23.58 -12.17 -9.32
N LYS A 81 23.75 -12.57 -10.58
CA LYS A 81 23.04 -11.99 -11.73
C LYS A 81 22.41 -13.10 -12.56
N VAL A 82 21.10 -13.08 -12.67
CA VAL A 82 20.34 -14.00 -13.52
C VAL A 82 19.69 -13.21 -14.66
N THR A 83 19.91 -13.65 -15.90
CA THR A 83 19.26 -13.08 -17.09
C THR A 83 18.47 -14.18 -17.80
N VAL A 84 17.18 -13.94 -18.01
CA VAL A 84 16.32 -14.83 -18.80
C VAL A 84 15.81 -14.03 -19.99
N HIS A 85 16.25 -14.41 -21.20
CA HIS A 85 15.93 -13.66 -22.42
C HIS A 85 14.48 -13.82 -22.90
N LYS A 86 13.84 -14.95 -22.55
CA LYS A 86 12.46 -15.24 -22.91
C LYS A 86 11.57 -15.21 -21.66
N SER A 87 11.09 -16.36 -21.20
CA SER A 87 10.12 -16.46 -20.11
C SER A 87 10.69 -17.23 -18.92
N ARG A 88 10.30 -16.83 -17.71
CA ARG A 88 10.57 -17.55 -16.46
C ARG A 88 9.24 -17.90 -15.79
N THR A 89 9.05 -19.17 -15.46
CA THR A 89 7.91 -19.65 -14.65
C THR A 89 8.47 -20.22 -13.34
N LYS A 90 7.85 -19.88 -12.22
CA LYS A 90 8.18 -20.41 -10.89
C LYS A 90 6.92 -20.99 -10.27
N THR A 91 7.02 -22.19 -9.73
CA THR A 91 5.93 -22.86 -9.01
C THR A 91 6.47 -23.35 -7.69
N VAL A 92 5.75 -23.04 -6.61
CA VAL A 92 6.05 -23.49 -5.25
C VAL A 92 4.77 -24.05 -4.65
N ASP A 93 4.76 -25.34 -4.34
CA ASP A 93 3.54 -26.05 -3.88
C ASP A 93 3.19 -25.76 -2.41
N LYS A 94 4.17 -25.27 -1.64
CA LYS A 94 4.00 -24.96 -0.21
C LYS A 94 4.21 -23.47 0.05
N ASN A 95 5.36 -23.09 0.60
CA ASN A 95 5.63 -21.74 1.09
C ASN A 95 6.85 -21.15 0.40
N GLU A 96 6.80 -19.85 0.16
CA GLU A 96 7.93 -19.04 -0.28
C GLU A 96 8.11 -17.84 0.67
N THR A 97 9.36 -17.47 0.93
CA THR A 97 9.71 -16.33 1.78
C THR A 97 10.92 -15.66 1.17
N ASP A 98 10.78 -14.37 0.85
CA ASP A 98 11.87 -13.52 0.41
C ASP A 98 12.22 -12.56 1.55
N ASP A 99 13.48 -12.58 1.99
CA ASP A 99 14.00 -11.61 2.97
C ASP A 99 15.02 -10.70 2.27
N ILE A 100 14.76 -9.39 2.28
CA ILE A 100 15.57 -8.38 1.62
C ILE A 100 16.07 -7.37 2.65
N GLY A 101 17.37 -7.41 2.94
CA GLY A 101 17.96 -6.60 4.01
C GLY A 101 18.07 -5.09 3.75
N LYS A 102 17.92 -4.62 2.50
CA LYS A 102 17.98 -3.18 2.15
C LYS A 102 16.80 -2.74 1.29
N ASN A 103 16.93 -2.81 -0.03
CA ASN A 103 15.95 -2.27 -0.98
C ASN A 103 15.47 -3.36 -1.93
N TRP A 104 14.14 -3.46 -2.09
CA TRP A 104 13.52 -4.31 -3.09
C TRP A 104 12.83 -3.45 -4.16
N LYS A 105 13.28 -3.56 -5.42
CA LYS A 105 12.70 -2.87 -6.57
C LYS A 105 12.12 -3.89 -7.53
N ILE A 106 10.88 -3.66 -7.95
CA ILE A 106 10.23 -4.40 -9.03
C ILE A 106 9.88 -3.38 -10.13
N ASP A 107 10.29 -3.66 -11.35
CA ASP A 107 9.97 -2.87 -12.55
C ASP A 107 9.27 -3.77 -13.56
N VAL A 108 8.09 -3.36 -14.02
CA VAL A 108 7.23 -4.18 -14.90
C VAL A 108 6.85 -3.33 -16.11
N GLY A 109 7.25 -3.78 -17.31
CA GLY A 109 7.02 -3.02 -18.55
C GLY A 109 5.57 -2.99 -19.03
N HIS A 110 4.77 -3.99 -18.63
CA HIS A 110 3.35 -4.07 -18.99
C HIS A 110 2.50 -4.24 -17.72
N ASN A 111 1.92 -5.42 -17.50
CA ASN A 111 0.95 -5.64 -16.43
C ASN A 111 1.53 -6.48 -15.29
N LYS A 112 1.19 -6.11 -14.06
CA LYS A 112 1.41 -6.93 -12.85
C LYS A 112 0.05 -7.33 -12.29
N THR A 113 -0.19 -8.63 -12.13
CA THR A 113 -1.42 -9.18 -11.54
C THR A 113 -1.05 -9.99 -10.30
N GLU A 114 -1.65 -9.64 -9.17
CA GLU A 114 -1.50 -10.38 -7.91
C GLU A 114 -2.89 -10.86 -7.46
N THR A 115 -3.07 -12.16 -7.33
CA THR A 115 -4.30 -12.77 -6.81
C THR A 115 -3.99 -13.43 -5.48
N VAL A 116 -4.68 -13.02 -4.43
CA VAL A 116 -4.47 -13.51 -3.07
C VAL A 116 -5.73 -14.25 -2.61
N GLY A 117 -5.58 -15.53 -2.24
CA GLY A 117 -6.73 -16.40 -1.96
C GLY A 117 -7.42 -16.16 -0.61
N MET A 118 -6.69 -15.72 0.42
CA MET A 118 -7.22 -15.59 1.78
C MET A 118 -7.06 -14.16 2.33
N ALA A 119 -5.83 -13.72 2.57
CA ALA A 119 -5.55 -12.43 3.21
C ALA A 119 -4.30 -11.78 2.65
N TYR A 120 -4.34 -10.45 2.51
CA TYR A 120 -3.21 -9.60 2.16
C TYR A 120 -3.06 -8.51 3.21
N MET A 121 -1.86 -8.34 3.76
CA MET A 121 -1.55 -7.33 4.77
C MET A 121 -0.28 -6.60 4.38
N GLN A 122 -0.29 -5.27 4.45
CA GLN A 122 0.86 -4.43 4.14
C GLN A 122 1.09 -3.42 5.29
N ASN A 123 2.16 -3.62 6.05
CA ASN A 123 2.60 -2.70 7.08
C ASN A 123 3.73 -1.82 6.54
N VAL A 124 3.60 -0.50 6.65
CA VAL A 124 4.56 0.47 6.12
C VAL A 124 4.99 1.42 7.23
N GLY A 125 6.30 1.55 7.46
CA GLY A 125 6.85 2.29 8.61
C GLY A 125 6.82 3.81 8.48
N LEU A 126 7.27 4.36 7.34
CA LEU A 126 7.42 5.81 7.16
C LEU A 126 6.37 6.43 6.24
N GLY A 127 6.01 5.75 5.15
CA GLY A 127 5.00 6.26 4.22
C GLY A 127 4.81 5.36 3.01
N ARG A 128 3.56 5.33 2.54
CA ARG A 128 3.15 4.67 1.29
C ARG A 128 2.56 5.72 0.36
N MET A 129 3.01 5.77 -0.88
CA MET A 129 2.45 6.62 -1.93
C MET A 129 2.01 5.74 -3.11
N GLU A 130 0.85 6.02 -3.66
CA GLU A 130 0.29 5.32 -4.82
C GLU A 130 -0.17 6.36 -5.83
N ASN A 131 0.42 6.35 -7.03
CA ASN A 131 0.05 7.25 -8.12
C ASN A 131 -0.56 6.42 -9.24
N VAL A 132 -1.78 6.76 -9.64
CA VAL A 132 -2.53 6.01 -10.65
C VAL A 132 -2.84 6.91 -11.85
N GLY A 133 -2.53 6.44 -13.06
CA GLY A 133 -2.59 7.25 -14.28
C GLY A 133 -3.99 7.45 -14.86
N LEU A 134 -4.75 6.36 -15.07
CA LEU A 134 -6.04 6.41 -15.77
C LEU A 134 -7.26 6.14 -14.87
N GLY A 135 -7.16 5.18 -13.95
CA GLY A 135 -8.30 4.82 -13.11
C GLY A 135 -7.92 3.88 -11.98
N TYR A 136 -8.54 4.10 -10.83
CA TYR A 136 -8.43 3.28 -9.63
C TYR A 136 -9.84 2.92 -9.14
N SER A 137 -10.10 1.63 -8.91
CA SER A 137 -11.38 1.15 -8.40
C SER A 137 -11.13 0.15 -7.27
N LEU A 138 -11.71 0.42 -6.10
CA LEU A 138 -11.62 -0.42 -4.91
C LEU A 138 -13.01 -0.94 -4.56
N ASN A 139 -13.20 -2.25 -4.69
CA ASN A 139 -14.45 -2.92 -4.30
C ASN A 139 -14.19 -3.73 -3.04
N VAL A 140 -14.97 -3.49 -1.99
CA VAL A 140 -14.84 -4.19 -0.71
C VAL A 140 -16.12 -4.96 -0.42
N GLY A 141 -16.00 -6.24 -0.06
CA GLY A 141 -17.14 -7.15 0.08
C GLY A 141 -18.00 -6.91 1.31
N MET A 142 -17.38 -6.78 2.50
CA MET A 142 -18.10 -6.68 3.77
C MET A 142 -17.89 -5.34 4.48
N LEU A 143 -16.64 -5.00 4.80
CA LEU A 143 -16.33 -3.85 5.64
C LEU A 143 -15.04 -3.18 5.15
N MET A 144 -15.07 -1.86 5.00
CA MET A 144 -13.91 -1.01 4.78
C MET A 144 -13.84 -0.01 5.93
N ASN A 145 -12.71 0.05 6.64
CA ASN A 145 -12.47 1.05 7.67
C ASN A 145 -11.19 1.82 7.36
N THR A 146 -11.26 3.15 7.37
CA THR A 146 -10.13 4.03 7.11
C THR A 146 -9.95 4.95 8.31
N VAL A 147 -8.82 4.82 9.02
CA VAL A 147 -8.48 5.66 10.17
C VAL A 147 -7.26 6.51 9.81
N VAL A 148 -7.35 7.81 10.01
CA VAL A 148 -6.27 8.76 9.73
C VAL A 148 -5.93 9.53 10.99
N GLY A 149 -4.66 9.52 11.39
CA GLY A 149 -4.23 10.10 12.66
C GLY A 149 -4.14 11.63 12.70
N MET A 150 -3.99 12.28 11.54
CA MET A 150 -3.84 13.75 11.45
C MET A 150 -4.89 14.38 10.53
N SER A 151 -4.75 14.23 9.22
CA SER A 151 -5.66 14.84 8.26
C SER A 151 -5.79 13.97 7.02
N GLN A 152 -7.03 13.83 6.56
CA GLN A 152 -7.37 13.22 5.28
C GLN A 152 -7.93 14.31 4.37
N SER A 153 -7.25 14.58 3.24
CA SER A 153 -7.73 15.51 2.22
C SER A 153 -8.08 14.76 0.94
N SER A 154 -9.12 15.22 0.25
CA SER A 154 -9.59 14.63 -1.01
C SER A 154 -9.99 15.77 -1.94
N GLN A 155 -9.24 15.95 -3.02
CA GLN A 155 -9.52 16.92 -4.06
C GLN A 155 -10.02 16.18 -5.31
N ILE A 156 -11.22 16.53 -5.77
CA ILE A 156 -11.87 15.88 -6.92
C ILE A 156 -12.08 16.94 -7.99
N GLY A 157 -11.62 16.66 -9.22
CA GLY A 157 -11.66 17.64 -10.32
C GLY A 157 -13.04 17.83 -10.95
N GLN A 158 -13.97 16.90 -10.75
CA GLN A 158 -15.33 16.95 -11.30
C GLN A 158 -16.34 16.63 -10.19
N ASN A 159 -16.92 15.43 -10.19
CA ASN A 159 -17.99 15.05 -9.27
C ASN A 159 -17.53 13.95 -8.30
N LYS A 160 -17.82 14.13 -7.00
CA LYS A 160 -17.76 13.07 -6.00
C LYS A 160 -19.18 12.67 -5.63
N SER A 161 -19.57 11.44 -5.98
CA SER A 161 -20.87 10.89 -5.58
C SER A 161 -20.69 9.86 -4.47
N THR A 162 -21.55 9.89 -3.46
CA THR A 162 -21.56 8.91 -2.37
C THR A 162 -23.01 8.52 -2.12
N LYS A 163 -23.32 7.25 -2.40
CA LYS A 163 -24.65 6.68 -2.18
C LYS A 163 -24.57 5.70 -1.04
N VAL A 164 -25.38 5.91 0.00
CA VAL A 164 -25.44 5.05 1.18
C VAL A 164 -26.81 4.43 1.30
N GLY A 165 -26.86 3.13 1.64
CA GLY A 165 -28.10 2.35 1.60
C GLY A 165 -28.99 2.48 2.84
N LYS A 166 -28.46 2.90 3.99
CA LYS A 166 -29.24 3.01 5.25
C LYS A 166 -29.09 4.37 5.91
N GLN A 167 -27.88 4.70 6.39
CA GLN A 167 -27.65 5.90 7.19
C GLN A 167 -26.30 6.52 6.85
N TYR A 168 -26.29 7.82 6.58
CA TYR A 168 -25.05 8.61 6.49
C TYR A 168 -24.96 9.52 7.71
N THR A 169 -23.93 9.31 8.53
CA THR A 169 -23.68 10.14 9.70
C THR A 169 -22.32 10.81 9.58
N LEU A 170 -22.31 12.13 9.64
CA LEU A 170 -21.09 12.90 9.85
C LEU A 170 -21.09 13.41 11.28
N SER A 171 -20.18 12.88 12.09
CA SER A 171 -19.91 13.38 13.43
C SER A 171 -18.57 14.10 13.42
N VAL A 172 -18.59 15.39 13.70
CA VAL A 172 -17.36 16.16 13.90
C VAL A 172 -17.14 16.34 15.39
N GLY A 173 -15.98 15.88 15.87
CA GLY A 173 -15.55 16.18 17.23
C GLY A 173 -15.37 17.68 17.37
N GLY A 174 -15.86 18.26 18.47
CA GLY A 174 -15.67 19.67 18.75
C GLY A 174 -14.18 20.00 18.73
N GLY A 175 -13.75 20.80 17.76
CA GLY A 175 -12.49 21.51 17.89
C GLY A 175 -12.58 22.31 19.18
N GLY A 176 -11.76 21.93 20.16
CA GLY A 176 -11.69 22.57 21.46
C GLY A 176 -11.70 24.09 21.31
N SER A 177 -12.65 24.69 21.99
CA SER A 177 -13.11 26.06 21.83
C SER A 177 -12.13 27.11 22.37
N SER A 178 -12.41 28.35 21.96
CA SER A 178 -12.25 29.58 22.74
C SER A 178 -10.82 30.03 23.11
N ALA A 179 -10.26 30.92 22.30
CA ALA A 179 -9.51 32.07 22.80
C ALA A 179 -10.23 33.33 22.28
N GLY A 180 -10.84 34.07 23.21
CA GLY A 180 -11.74 35.16 22.90
C GLY A 180 -11.07 36.31 22.15
N VAL A 181 -11.70 36.77 21.07
CA VAL A 181 -11.62 38.18 20.72
C VAL A 181 -12.78 38.85 21.42
N LYS A 182 -12.47 39.44 22.58
CA LYS A 182 -13.32 40.44 23.21
C LYS A 182 -13.68 41.48 22.17
N ALA A 183 -14.98 41.70 21.97
CA ALA A 183 -15.46 42.98 21.50
C ALA A 183 -14.97 44.05 22.49
N SER A 184 -14.13 44.97 22.05
CA SER A 184 -14.06 46.30 22.66
C SER A 184 -14.28 47.33 21.57
N ALA A 185 -15.37 48.05 21.71
CA ALA A 185 -15.71 49.23 20.95
C ALA A 185 -14.56 50.24 20.96
N GLY A 186 -14.28 50.80 19.79
CA GLY A 186 -13.28 51.84 19.56
C GLY A 186 -13.34 52.32 18.11
N GLN A 187 -14.42 53.03 17.77
CA GLN A 187 -14.45 53.94 16.61
C GLN A 187 -13.97 55.32 17.12
N PRO A 188 -13.43 56.27 16.31
CA PRO A 188 -13.65 56.43 14.87
C PRO A 188 -12.48 56.96 14.00
N GLY A 189 -12.58 56.77 12.69
CA GLY A 189 -11.79 57.54 11.70
C GLY A 189 -11.91 57.04 10.26
N MET A 190 -12.79 57.69 9.48
CA MET A 190 -12.70 58.12 8.05
C MET A 190 -11.95 57.26 7.00
N THR A 191 -12.28 57.12 5.72
CA THR A 191 -13.27 57.59 4.72
C THR A 191 -12.81 56.93 3.40
N GLY A 192 -13.71 56.65 2.45
CA GLY A 192 -13.34 56.45 1.03
C GLY A 192 -13.94 55.19 0.42
N GLY A 193 -14.88 55.37 -0.50
CA GLY A 193 -15.73 54.31 -1.05
C GLY A 193 -15.29 53.71 -2.38
N ALA A 194 -16.02 52.68 -2.81
CA ALA A 194 -16.48 52.41 -4.17
C ALA A 194 -17.16 51.03 -4.19
N ASP A 195 -18.47 51.03 -4.47
CA ASP A 195 -19.27 50.04 -5.20
C ASP A 195 -18.77 48.59 -5.31
N THR A 196 -19.45 47.66 -4.62
CA THR A 196 -19.76 46.30 -5.13
C THR A 196 -20.82 45.60 -4.26
N PRO A 197 -22.05 45.34 -4.76
CA PRO A 197 -23.03 44.45 -4.10
C PRO A 197 -22.77 42.96 -4.46
N PRO A 198 -23.38 41.99 -3.74
CA PRO A 198 -22.68 41.00 -2.95
C PRO A 198 -22.42 39.69 -3.70
N MET A 199 -21.22 39.12 -3.60
CA MET A 199 -21.02 37.70 -3.90
C MET A 199 -21.23 36.87 -2.64
N ALA A 200 -22.12 35.89 -2.78
CA ALA A 200 -22.54 34.96 -1.75
C ALA A 200 -21.36 34.42 -0.93
N LYS A 201 -21.42 34.63 0.40
CA LYS A 201 -20.62 33.89 1.37
C LYS A 201 -21.06 32.42 1.31
N SER A 202 -20.36 31.66 0.49
CA SER A 202 -20.42 30.21 0.41
C SER A 202 -20.16 29.59 1.79
N MET A 203 -20.97 28.59 2.15
CA MET A 203 -20.96 27.89 3.46
C MET A 203 -19.76 26.96 3.68
N PHE A 204 -18.70 27.06 2.89
CA PHE A 204 -17.49 26.25 3.08
C PHE A 204 -16.38 27.15 3.62
N ALA A 205 -16.21 27.11 4.95
CA ALA A 205 -15.08 27.73 5.62
C ALA A 205 -13.78 27.14 5.06
N SER A 206 -13.05 27.96 4.30
CA SER A 206 -11.61 27.80 4.13
C SER A 206 -10.95 28.17 5.46
N SER A 207 -10.45 27.18 6.18
CA SER A 207 -9.53 27.45 7.30
C SER A 207 -8.12 27.62 6.75
N PRO A 208 -7.43 28.73 7.08
CA PRO A 208 -6.05 28.95 6.68
C PRO A 208 -5.07 28.11 7.51
N SER A 209 -3.95 27.85 6.84
CA SER A 209 -2.79 27.04 7.19
C SER A 209 -1.92 27.57 8.34
N GLY A 210 -1.16 26.64 8.94
CA GLY A 210 0.06 26.87 9.71
C GLY A 210 -0.11 26.49 11.19
N GLY A 211 0.73 25.69 11.84
CA GLY A 211 1.99 25.06 11.52
C GLY A 211 2.58 24.53 12.84
N GLN A 212 2.90 23.23 12.86
CA GLN A 212 3.86 22.49 13.68
C GLN A 212 3.87 22.57 15.23
N GLY A 213 3.80 21.37 15.83
CA GLY A 213 4.78 20.95 16.85
C GLY A 213 4.22 20.43 18.16
N GLY A 214 4.34 19.12 18.41
CA GLY A 214 4.27 18.54 19.76
C GLY A 214 3.54 17.19 19.86
N ALA A 215 4.30 16.13 20.16
CA ALA A 215 3.89 14.74 20.30
C ALA A 215 2.97 14.47 21.54
N PRO A 216 2.37 13.28 21.67
CA PRO A 216 1.09 13.07 22.36
C PRO A 216 1.25 12.75 23.86
N ALA A 217 0.28 13.18 24.67
CA ALA A 217 0.02 12.59 25.98
C ALA A 217 -1.40 12.02 26.00
N ALA A 218 -1.47 10.76 26.41
CA ALA A 218 -2.60 9.89 26.31
C ALA A 218 -3.81 10.33 27.16
N SER A 219 -4.96 10.02 26.57
CA SER A 219 -6.30 9.87 27.12
C SER A 219 -6.43 9.62 28.63
N GLY A 220 -7.24 10.46 29.27
CA GLY A 220 -7.99 10.15 30.47
C GLY A 220 -9.44 10.63 30.30
N ALA A 221 -10.35 9.65 30.14
CA ALA A 221 -11.78 9.65 30.42
C ALA A 221 -12.63 10.96 30.27
N GLY A 222 -13.60 10.88 29.34
CA GLY A 222 -14.99 11.30 29.58
C GLY A 222 -15.32 12.79 29.54
N SER A 223 -16.00 13.23 28.48
CA SER A 223 -17.18 14.10 28.63
C SER A 223 -18.00 14.10 27.33
N GLY A 224 -19.33 14.20 27.48
CA GLY A 224 -20.30 14.11 26.38
C GLY A 224 -19.96 15.07 25.24
N ALA A 225 -19.68 14.50 24.08
CA ALA A 225 -19.11 15.23 22.95
C ALA A 225 -20.00 16.41 22.56
N SER A 226 -19.45 17.60 22.80
CA SER A 226 -19.86 18.90 22.27
C SER A 226 -19.58 18.95 20.76
N GLY A 227 -20.12 17.98 20.03
CA GLY A 227 -19.94 17.83 18.60
C GLY A 227 -21.17 18.29 17.84
N SER A 228 -20.96 18.87 16.67
CA SER A 228 -22.00 19.04 15.67
C SER A 228 -22.17 17.73 14.92
N SER A 229 -23.41 17.34 14.64
CA SER A 229 -23.69 16.15 13.83
C SER A 229 -24.72 16.45 12.76
N ILE A 230 -24.50 15.87 11.58
CA ILE A 230 -25.49 15.79 10.52
C ILE A 230 -25.83 14.31 10.32
N THR A 231 -27.11 13.98 10.47
CA THR A 231 -27.64 12.63 10.23
C THR A 231 -28.68 12.69 9.14
N MET A 232 -28.53 11.84 8.14
CA MET A 232 -29.47 11.68 7.03
C MET A 232 -29.86 10.21 6.93
N ASP A 233 -31.16 9.96 7.00
CA ASP A 233 -31.76 8.65 6.74
C ASP A 233 -32.95 8.81 5.77
N GLY A 234 -33.67 7.71 5.52
CA GLY A 234 -34.80 7.71 4.58
C GLY A 234 -36.01 8.53 5.06
N GLU A 235 -36.06 8.89 6.34
CA GLU A 235 -37.23 9.53 6.97
C GLU A 235 -36.93 10.97 7.38
N SER A 236 -35.67 11.35 7.61
CA SER A 236 -35.29 12.66 8.12
C SER A 236 -33.88 13.14 7.77
N ILE A 237 -33.73 14.46 7.80
CA ILE A 237 -32.44 15.16 7.84
C ILE A 237 -32.37 15.91 9.16
N THR A 238 -31.40 15.57 10.00
CA THR A 238 -31.21 16.17 11.33
C THR A 238 -29.86 16.87 11.42
N LEU A 239 -29.88 18.15 11.76
CA LEU A 239 -28.71 18.93 12.14
C LEU A 239 -28.79 19.16 13.65
N LYS A 240 -27.80 18.66 14.39
CA LYS A 240 -27.74 18.82 15.85
C LYS A 240 -26.44 19.49 16.25
N VAL A 241 -26.55 20.51 17.08
CA VAL A 241 -25.41 21.17 17.73
C VAL A 241 -25.78 21.40 19.20
N GLY A 242 -25.16 20.64 20.10
CA GLY A 242 -25.48 20.71 21.52
C GLY A 242 -26.97 20.42 21.81
N LYS A 243 -27.68 21.43 22.36
CA LYS A 243 -29.13 21.37 22.67
C LYS A 243 -30.02 21.82 21.49
N SER A 244 -29.44 22.40 20.46
CA SER A 244 -30.20 22.90 19.30
C SER A 244 -30.32 21.82 18.23
N THR A 245 -31.51 21.71 17.64
CA THR A 245 -31.80 20.73 16.59
C THR A 245 -32.65 21.36 15.49
N LEU A 246 -32.30 21.11 14.24
CA LEU A 246 -33.15 21.30 13.07
C LEU A 246 -33.41 19.91 12.48
N VAL A 247 -34.69 19.53 12.37
CA VAL A 247 -35.12 18.25 11.81
C VAL A 247 -36.09 18.53 10.67
N LEU A 248 -35.78 18.00 9.49
CA LEU A 248 -36.69 17.94 8.35
C LEU A 248 -37.13 16.50 8.19
N LYS A 249 -38.43 16.23 8.15
CA LYS A 249 -38.97 14.88 7.97
C LYS A 249 -39.59 14.70 6.58
N ALA A 250 -39.69 13.44 6.15
CA ALA A 250 -40.33 13.05 4.90
C ALA A 250 -41.83 13.39 4.86
N ASP A 251 -42.49 13.52 6.02
CA ASP A 251 -43.89 13.97 6.13
C ASP A 251 -44.07 15.48 5.85
N GLY A 252 -42.98 16.21 5.61
CA GLY A 252 -42.96 17.65 5.35
C GLY A 252 -42.87 18.51 6.62
N SER A 253 -42.88 17.91 7.82
CA SER A 253 -42.68 18.65 9.06
C SER A 253 -41.24 19.11 9.20
N VAL A 254 -41.08 20.36 9.61
CA VAL A 254 -39.80 20.96 9.97
C VAL A 254 -39.86 21.40 11.41
N THR A 255 -38.93 20.92 12.22
CA THR A 255 -38.84 21.27 13.64
C THR A 255 -37.51 21.96 13.90
N ILE A 256 -37.57 23.15 14.50
CA ILE A 256 -36.39 23.86 14.96
C ILE A 256 -36.53 24.08 16.46
N ASN A 257 -35.64 23.47 17.22
CA ASN A 257 -35.59 23.62 18.66
C ASN A 257 -34.25 24.24 19.06
N GLY A 258 -34.32 25.19 19.99
CA GLY A 258 -33.17 25.82 20.61
C GLY A 258 -33.60 26.43 21.94
N SER A 259 -32.63 26.74 22.80
CA SER A 259 -32.93 27.37 24.10
C SER A 259 -33.42 28.82 23.92
N THR A 260 -32.99 29.46 22.84
CA THR A 260 -33.37 30.82 22.46
C THR A 260 -33.53 30.83 20.95
N PHE A 261 -34.64 31.39 20.47
CA PHE A 261 -34.96 31.46 19.06
C PHE A 261 -35.39 32.88 18.70
N ASN A 262 -34.47 33.68 18.17
CA ASN A 262 -34.74 35.07 17.78
C ASN A 262 -35.03 35.17 16.28
N PHE A 263 -36.12 35.86 15.94
CA PHE A 263 -36.37 36.38 14.60
C PHE A 263 -36.19 37.91 14.62
N GLU A 264 -35.05 38.40 14.13
CA GLU A 264 -34.78 39.83 14.03
C GLU A 264 -34.62 40.19 12.55
N ALA A 265 -35.36 41.21 12.09
CA ALA A 265 -35.21 41.77 10.77
C ALA A 265 -35.32 43.30 10.84
N SER A 266 -34.54 43.99 9.99
CA SER A 266 -34.64 45.44 9.81
C SER A 266 -35.82 45.86 8.93
N GLY A 267 -36.53 44.89 8.34
CA GLY A 267 -37.74 45.08 7.53
C GLY A 267 -38.85 44.14 8.01
N PRO A 268 -39.96 43.99 7.25
CA PRO A 268 -41.08 43.17 7.66
C PRO A 268 -40.70 41.68 7.72
N VAL A 269 -40.94 41.04 8.87
CA VAL A 269 -40.93 39.58 9.02
C VAL A 269 -42.31 39.05 8.67
N GLN A 270 -42.40 38.09 7.75
CA GLN A 270 -43.64 37.43 7.39
C GLN A 270 -43.58 35.96 7.80
N ILE A 271 -44.52 35.56 8.65
CA ILE A 271 -44.77 34.17 9.03
C ILE A 271 -46.21 33.89 8.64
N SER A 272 -46.40 32.92 7.77
CA SER A 272 -47.70 32.58 7.20
C SER A 272 -48.01 31.13 7.50
N GLY A 273 -49.12 30.91 8.19
CA GLY A 273 -49.70 29.61 8.49
C GLY A 273 -51.21 29.77 8.57
N LYS A 274 -51.96 28.68 8.37
CA LYS A 274 -53.41 28.71 8.60
C LYS A 274 -53.71 29.13 10.04
N ASP A 275 -52.94 28.57 10.97
CA ASP A 275 -52.94 28.88 12.39
C ASP A 275 -51.49 29.15 12.82
N ILE A 276 -51.26 30.22 13.60
CA ILE A 276 -49.96 30.60 14.16
C ILE A 276 -50.15 30.81 15.65
N ASP A 277 -49.71 29.85 16.44
CA ASP A 277 -49.76 29.93 17.89
C ASP A 277 -48.48 30.61 18.41
N LEU A 278 -48.65 31.78 19.01
CA LEU A 278 -47.61 32.53 19.71
C LEU A 278 -48.00 32.59 21.19
N ASN A 279 -47.14 32.12 22.07
CA ASN A 279 -47.35 32.12 23.52
C ASN A 279 -46.13 32.70 24.23
#